data_AF-A0A915IAQ2-F1
#
_entry.id   AF-A0A915IAQ2-F1
#
_cell.length_a   1.000
_cell.length_b   1.000
_cell.length_c   1.000
_cell.angle_alpha   90.00
_cell.angle_beta   90.00
_cell.angle_gamma   90.00
#
_symmetry.space_group_name_H-M   'P 1'
#
loop_
_entity.id
_entity.type
_entity.pdbx_description
1 polymer ?
#
loop_
_entity_poly.entity_id
_entity_poly.type
_entity_poly.pdbx_seq_one_letter_code
_entity_poly.pdbx_strand_id
1 'polypeptide(L)'
;PNGELIFYSRSDESGPKLSTYDISSINDALSFETCLSKGYGIRGVVKKRRKLFMLGQTRIHLDQVEILGSFLELEVVLNEYQTLECGEIIANGIMDKLNIGQNQLISAAYIDLICESKHA
;
A
#
# COMPACT_ATOMS: atom_id res chain seq x y z
N PRO A 1 -8.06 -9.24 19.84
CA PRO A 1 -8.14 -9.72 18.44
C PRO A 1 -6.73 -9.95 17.93
N ASN A 2 -6.55 -10.91 17.02
CA ASN A 2 -5.27 -11.07 16.33
C ASN A 2 -5.09 -9.90 15.34
N GLY A 3 -3.84 -9.58 15.03
CA GLY A 3 -3.47 -8.56 14.06
C GLY A 3 -2.08 -8.83 13.51
N GLU A 4 -1.57 -7.90 12.70
CA GLU A 4 -0.25 -7.98 12.11
C GLU A 4 0.47 -6.65 12.31
N LEU A 5 1.75 -6.71 12.66
CA LEU A 5 2.65 -5.59 12.54
C LEU A 5 3.32 -5.70 11.17
N ILE A 6 3.20 -4.64 10.38
CA ILE A 6 3.80 -4.58 9.05
C ILE A 6 4.77 -3.40 9.00
N PHE A 7 6.03 -3.70 8.73
CA PHE A 7 7.04 -2.69 8.41
C PHE A 7 7.13 -2.55 6.89
N TYR A 8 7.12 -1.32 6.39
CA TYR A 8 7.30 -1.02 4.97
C TYR A 8 8.53 -0.14 4.79
N SER A 9 9.34 -0.46 3.78
CA SER A 9 10.42 0.40 3.28
C SER A 9 10.17 0.67 1.80
N ARG A 10 9.97 1.95 1.47
CA ARG A 10 9.65 2.43 0.12
C ARG A 10 10.09 3.88 -0.03
N SER A 11 10.44 4.30 -1.25
CA SER A 11 10.63 5.70 -1.59
C SER A 11 9.28 6.42 -1.77
N ASP A 12 9.24 7.74 -1.60
CA ASP A 12 8.06 8.57 -1.89
C ASP A 12 8.06 9.05 -3.36
N GLU A 13 8.42 8.16 -4.28
CA GLU A 13 8.43 8.43 -5.72
C GLU A 13 7.06 8.14 -6.36
N SER A 14 6.77 8.84 -7.47
CA SER A 14 5.61 8.55 -8.34
C SER A 14 5.96 7.47 -9.35
N GLY A 15 4.99 6.65 -9.73
CA GLY A 15 5.23 5.53 -10.65
C GLY A 15 5.47 4.20 -9.92
N PRO A 16 5.72 3.12 -10.68
CA PRO A 16 6.15 1.86 -10.10
C PRO A 16 7.43 2.07 -9.29
N LYS A 17 7.45 1.55 -8.06
CA LYS A 17 8.58 1.70 -7.15
C LYS A 17 8.78 0.45 -6.31
N LEU A 18 10.02 0.22 -5.91
CA LEU A 18 10.33 -0.87 -5.01
C LEU A 18 9.72 -0.58 -3.64
N SER A 19 8.98 -1.56 -3.13
CA SER A 19 8.54 -1.61 -1.74
C SER A 19 8.96 -2.95 -1.17
N THR A 20 9.70 -2.94 -0.07
CA THR A 20 9.95 -4.13 0.74
C THR A 20 9.12 -4.06 2.01
N TYR A 21 8.74 -5.22 2.54
CA TYR A 21 7.95 -5.29 3.76
C TYR A 21 8.25 -6.54 4.58
N ASP A 22 8.09 -6.40 5.89
CA ASP A 22 8.18 -7.49 6.87
C ASP A 22 6.87 -7.55 7.65
N ILE A 23 6.33 -8.77 7.81
CA ILE A 23 5.06 -9.01 8.51
C ILE A 23 5.34 -9.89 9.73
N SER A 24 4.83 -9.47 10.88
CA SER A 24 4.84 -10.24 12.11
C SER A 24 3.43 -10.40 12.66
N SER A 25 2.99 -11.63 12.91
CA SER A 25 1.68 -11.91 13.49
C SER A 25 1.64 -11.56 14.98
N ILE A 26 0.58 -10.87 15.40
CA ILE A 26 0.36 -10.41 16.77
C ILE A 26 -0.94 -11.03 17.31
N ASN A 27 -0.85 -11.80 18.40
CA ASN A 27 -2.02 -12.47 18.99
C ASN A 27 -2.92 -11.50 19.79
N ASP A 28 -2.35 -10.45 20.37
CA ASP A 28 -3.09 -9.42 21.09
C ASP A 28 -2.81 -8.04 20.51
N ALA A 29 -3.48 -7.76 19.39
CA ALA A 29 -3.30 -6.51 18.66
C ALA A 29 -3.65 -5.28 19.50
N LEU A 30 -4.63 -5.38 20.42
CA LEU A 30 -5.06 -4.25 21.25
C LEU A 30 -3.99 -3.89 22.29
N SER A 31 -3.43 -4.88 22.98
CA SER A 31 -2.34 -4.65 23.93
C SER A 31 -1.10 -4.11 23.22
N PHE A 32 -0.80 -4.65 22.05
CA PHE A 32 0.34 -4.21 21.24
C PHE A 32 0.18 -2.77 20.73
N GLU A 33 -0.99 -2.42 20.19
CA GLU A 33 -1.35 -1.05 19.80
C GLU A 33 -1.23 -0.09 21.00
N THR A 34 -1.74 -0.49 22.17
CA THR A 34 -1.65 0.30 23.40
C THR A 34 -0.20 0.55 23.83
N CYS A 35 0.67 -0.45 23.69
CA CYS A 35 2.09 -0.33 24.02
C CYS A 35 2.82 0.61 23.04
N LEU A 36 2.68 0.38 21.74
CA LEU A 36 3.34 1.19 20.71
C LEU A 36 2.84 2.63 20.69
N SER A 37 1.54 2.86 20.88
CA SER A 37 0.98 4.20 20.93
C SER A 37 1.53 5.04 22.10
N LYS A 38 1.87 4.41 23.24
CA LYS A 38 2.55 5.10 24.34
C LYS A 38 4.00 5.45 24.01
N GLY A 39 4.70 4.62 23.24
CA GLY A 39 6.10 4.83 22.88
C GLY A 39 6.31 5.79 21.71
N TYR A 40 5.49 5.68 20.67
CA TYR A 40 5.68 6.37 19.37
C TYR A 40 4.52 7.31 19.01
N GLY A 41 3.41 7.27 19.74
CA GLY A 41 2.18 7.93 19.34
C GLY A 41 1.46 7.22 18.20
N ILE A 42 0.31 7.77 17.80
CA ILE A 42 -0.45 7.32 16.63
C ILE A 42 -0.51 8.50 15.65
N ARG A 43 0.11 8.32 14.47
CA ARG A 43 0.04 9.31 13.40
C ARG A 43 -1.38 9.48 12.85
N GLY A 44 -2.09 8.36 12.73
CA GLY A 44 -3.51 8.32 12.38
C GLY A 44 -3.94 6.91 12.00
N VAL A 45 -5.21 6.76 11.62
CA VAL A 45 -5.84 5.46 11.35
C VAL A 45 -6.40 5.45 9.93
N VAL A 46 -5.98 4.47 9.14
CA VAL A 46 -6.54 4.20 7.81
C VAL A 46 -7.54 3.05 7.93
N LYS A 47 -8.82 3.32 7.65
CA LYS A 47 -9.87 2.29 7.57
C LYS A 47 -10.21 2.06 6.10
N LYS A 48 -10.19 0.80 5.65
CA LYS A 48 -10.46 0.46 4.26
C LYS A 48 -11.06 -0.93 4.07
N ARG A 49 -11.73 -1.13 2.94
CA ARG A 49 -12.17 -2.43 2.43
C ARG A 49 -11.43 -2.75 1.14
N ARG A 50 -10.67 -3.84 1.13
CA ARG A 50 -9.88 -4.30 -0.02
C ARG A 50 -10.56 -5.46 -0.73
N LYS A 51 -10.63 -5.40 -2.06
CA LYS A 51 -10.81 -6.57 -2.93
C LYS A 51 -9.46 -6.86 -3.59
N LEU A 52 -8.92 -8.04 -3.37
CA LEU A 52 -7.67 -8.49 -3.95
C LEU A 52 -7.95 -9.41 -5.15
N PHE A 53 -7.31 -9.11 -6.29
CA PHE A 53 -7.27 -9.99 -7.46
C PHE A 53 -5.82 -10.37 -7.75
N MET A 54 -5.64 -11.56 -8.31
CA MET A 54 -4.34 -12.05 -8.76
C MET A 54 -4.32 -12.09 -10.29
N LEU A 55 -3.35 -11.42 -10.90
CA LEU A 55 -3.06 -11.52 -12.33
C LEU A 55 -1.60 -11.96 -12.50
N GLY A 56 -1.39 -13.27 -12.63
CA GLY A 56 -0.04 -13.85 -12.59
C GLY A 56 0.66 -13.50 -11.27
N GLN A 57 1.82 -12.85 -11.36
CA GLN A 57 2.61 -12.40 -10.20
C GLN A 57 2.20 -11.01 -9.68
N THR A 58 1.18 -10.39 -10.27
CA THR A 58 0.71 -9.06 -9.84
C THR A 58 -0.51 -9.19 -8.95
N ARG A 59 -0.44 -8.56 -7.79
CA ARG A 59 -1.58 -8.34 -6.90
C ARG A 59 -2.25 -7.03 -7.28
N ILE A 60 -3.55 -7.08 -7.46
CA ILE A 60 -4.38 -5.92 -7.82
C ILE A 60 -5.31 -5.65 -6.65
N HIS A 61 -5.10 -4.53 -5.95
CA HIS A 61 -5.95 -4.12 -4.84
C HIS A 61 -6.95 -3.08 -5.32
N LEU A 62 -8.25 -3.35 -5.16
CA LEU A 62 -9.29 -2.34 -5.20
C LEU A 62 -9.67 -1.97 -3.77
N ASP A 63 -9.21 -0.81 -3.33
CA ASP A 63 -9.39 -0.31 -1.97
C ASP A 63 -10.49 0.75 -1.94
N GLN A 64 -11.52 0.52 -1.12
CA GLN A 64 -12.41 1.58 -0.66
C GLN A 64 -11.88 2.09 0.67
N VAL A 65 -11.25 3.27 0.68
CA VAL A 65 -10.69 3.91 1.87
C VAL A 65 -11.71 4.89 2.42
N GLU A 66 -11.98 4.80 3.73
CA GLU A 66 -12.86 5.72 4.43
C GLU A 66 -12.33 7.15 4.27
N ILE A 67 -13.22 8.10 3.97
CA ILE A 67 -12.93 9.53 3.70
C ILE A 67 -12.23 9.80 2.35
N LEU A 68 -11.30 8.94 1.91
CA LEU A 68 -10.53 9.20 0.68
C LEU A 68 -11.17 8.68 -0.62
N GLY A 69 -12.09 7.72 -0.55
CA GLY A 69 -12.74 7.16 -1.74
C GLY A 69 -12.11 5.87 -2.24
N SER A 70 -12.14 5.65 -3.56
CA SER A 70 -11.71 4.39 -4.19
C SER A 70 -10.32 4.51 -4.82
N PHE A 71 -9.48 3.50 -4.60
CA PHE A 71 -8.11 3.43 -5.11
C PHE A 71 -7.83 2.07 -5.75
N LEU A 72 -6.90 2.08 -6.69
CA LEU A 72 -6.35 0.90 -7.33
C LEU A 72 -4.84 0.87 -7.09
N GLU A 73 -4.34 -0.25 -6.55
CA GLU A 73 -2.91 -0.49 -6.32
C GLU A 73 -2.48 -1.73 -7.10
N LEU A 74 -1.32 -1.61 -7.78
CA LEU A 74 -0.69 -2.70 -8.51
C LEU A 74 0.63 -3.05 -7.81
N GLU A 75 0.73 -4.25 -7.25
CA GLU A 75 1.95 -4.77 -6.61
C GLU A 75 2.47 -5.94 -7.43
N VAL A 76 3.55 -5.70 -8.17
CA VAL A 76 4.25 -6.75 -8.93
C VAL A 76 5.26 -7.41 -8.00
N VAL A 77 5.04 -8.68 -7.66
CA VAL A 77 5.97 -9.45 -6.84
C VAL A 77 7.11 -9.96 -7.73
N LEU A 78 8.31 -9.45 -7.49
CA LEU A 78 9.51 -9.88 -8.21
C LEU A 78 10.00 -11.24 -7.68
N ASN A 79 10.42 -12.11 -8.58
CA ASN A 79 11.21 -13.28 -8.24
C ASN A 79 12.71 -12.96 -8.20
N GLU A 80 13.51 -13.89 -7.69
CA GLU A 80 14.97 -13.73 -7.48
C GLU A 80 15.76 -13.43 -8.76
N TYR A 81 15.20 -13.69 -9.94
CA TYR A 81 15.84 -13.47 -11.23
C TYR A 81 15.31 -12.23 -11.98
N GLN A 82 14.32 -11.52 -11.42
CA GLN A 82 13.73 -10.34 -12.03
C GLN A 82 14.36 -9.07 -11.48
N THR A 83 14.68 -8.15 -12.40
CA THR A 83 15.10 -6.79 -12.05
C THR A 83 13.89 -5.91 -11.76
N LEU A 84 14.15 -4.72 -11.21
CA LEU A 84 13.12 -3.69 -11.04
C LEU A 84 12.47 -3.34 -12.38
N GLU A 85 13.27 -3.18 -13.44
CA GLU A 85 12.79 -2.89 -14.79
C GLU A 85 11.80 -3.95 -15.31
N CYS A 86 12.02 -5.24 -15.02
CA CYS A 86 11.03 -6.27 -15.34
C CYS A 86 9.68 -5.99 -14.65
N GLY A 87 9.71 -5.61 -13.38
CA GLY A 87 8.52 -5.23 -12.61
C GLY A 87 7.81 -4.01 -13.19
N GLU A 88 8.57 -2.97 -13.55
CA GLU A 88 8.04 -1.75 -14.16
C GLU A 88 7.34 -2.04 -15.48
N ILE A 89 7.93 -2.86 -16.35
CA ILE A 89 7.33 -3.27 -17.63
C ILE A 89 5.99 -3.98 -17.40
N ILE A 90 5.91 -4.88 -16.41
CA ILE A 90 4.67 -5.58 -16.06
C ILE A 90 3.61 -4.60 -15.54
N ALA A 91 3.99 -3.72 -14.61
CA ALA A 91 3.09 -2.74 -14.02
C ALA A 91 2.53 -1.80 -15.10
N ASN A 92 3.39 -1.24 -15.95
CA ASN A 92 3.02 -0.38 -17.06
C ASN A 92 2.09 -1.09 -18.05
N GLY A 93 2.38 -2.35 -18.41
CA GLY A 93 1.52 -3.13 -19.29
C GLY A 93 0.12 -3.43 -18.71
N ILE A 94 -0.02 -3.49 -17.39
CA ILE A 94 -1.33 -3.62 -16.73
C ILE A 94 -2.04 -2.26 -16.69
N MET A 95 -1.31 -1.18 -16.40
CA MET A 95 -1.85 0.18 -16.45
C MET A 95 -2.45 0.50 -17.81
N ASP A 96 -1.74 0.19 -18.90
CA ASP A 96 -2.20 0.40 -20.27
C ASP A 96 -3.51 -0.35 -20.54
N LYS A 97 -3.62 -1.61 -20.10
CA LYS A 97 -4.84 -2.42 -20.26
C LYS A 97 -6.03 -1.87 -19.47
N LEU A 98 -5.76 -1.19 -18.36
CA LEU A 98 -6.77 -0.57 -17.50
C LEU A 98 -7.02 0.91 -17.85
N ASN A 99 -6.34 1.44 -18.88
CA ASN A 99 -6.37 2.86 -19.27
C ASN A 99 -6.00 3.83 -18.12
N ILE A 100 -5.00 3.46 -17.33
CA ILE A 100 -4.51 4.30 -16.22
C ILE A 100 -3.41 5.22 -16.74
N GLY A 101 -3.69 6.52 -16.74
CA GLY A 101 -2.72 7.55 -17.13
C GLY A 101 -1.73 7.90 -16.02
N GLN A 102 -0.56 8.42 -16.41
CA GLN A 102 0.47 8.89 -15.46
C GLN A 102 -0.06 10.00 -14.52
N ASN A 103 -1.01 10.82 -14.99
CA ASN A 103 -1.66 11.86 -14.20
C ASN A 103 -2.64 11.34 -13.13
N GLN A 104 -2.95 10.04 -13.13
CA GLN A 104 -3.78 9.39 -12.12
C GLN A 104 -2.94 8.73 -11.02
N LEU A 105 -1.61 8.70 -11.17
CA LEU A 105 -0.72 8.07 -10.21
C LEU A 105 -0.57 8.94 -8.96
N ILE A 106 -0.52 8.27 -7.82
CA ILE A 106 -0.40 8.89 -6.50
C ILE A 106 0.85 8.33 -5.83
N SER A 107 1.78 9.20 -5.43
CA SER A 107 3.04 8.82 -4.77
C SER A 107 2.89 8.62 -3.27
N ALA A 108 1.95 9.33 -2.65
CA ALA A 108 1.71 9.39 -1.20
C ALA A 108 0.99 8.15 -0.64
N ALA A 109 1.22 7.80 0.63
CA ALA A 109 0.41 6.79 1.32
C ALA A 109 -0.99 7.33 1.62
N TYR A 110 -1.95 6.42 1.87
CA TYR A 110 -3.26 6.82 2.38
C TYR A 110 -3.18 7.65 3.66
N ILE A 111 -2.23 7.38 4.56
CA ILE A 111 -2.10 8.15 5.79
C ILE A 111 -1.65 9.60 5.53
N ASP A 112 -0.79 9.81 4.53
CA ASP A 112 -0.33 11.15 4.14
C ASP A 112 -1.50 11.94 3.57
N LEU A 113 -2.26 11.34 2.64
CA LEU A 113 -3.46 11.94 2.06
C LEU A 113 -4.54 12.26 3.11
N ILE A 114 -4.74 11.37 4.11
CA ILE A 114 -5.67 11.65 5.22
C ILE A 114 -5.19 12.84 6.03
N CYS A 115 -3.89 12.90 6.36
CA CYS A 115 -3.32 14.03 7.10
C CYS A 115 -3.48 15.35 6.35
N GLU A 116 -3.25 15.38 5.04
CA GLU A 116 -3.46 16.56 4.20
C GLU A 116 -4.94 16.99 4.15
N SER A 117 -5.85 16.03 3.99
CA SER A 117 -7.30 16.31 3.91
C SER A 117 -7.90 16.91 5.18
N LYS A 118 -7.27 16.70 6.34
CA LYS A 118 -7.71 17.28 7.62
C LYS A 118 -7.30 18.75 7.81
N HIS A 119 -6.44 19.26 6.94
CA HIS A 119 -5.95 20.63 6.96
C HIS A 119 -6.54 21.52 5.85
N ALA A 120 -7.48 20.98 5.05
CA ALA A 120 -8.28 21.71 4.07
C ALA A 120 -9.65 22.09 4.67
#